data_AF-A0A839IC66-F1
#
_entry.id   AF-A0A839IC66-F1
#
_cell.length_a   1.000
_cell.length_b   1.000
_cell.length_c   1.000
_cell.angle_alpha   90.00
_cell.angle_beta   90.00
_cell.angle_gamma   90.00
#
_symmetry.space_group_name_H-M   'P 1'
#
loop_
_entity.id
_entity.type
_entity.pdbx_description
1 polymer ?
#
loop_
_entity_poly.entity_id
_entity_poly.type
_entity_poly.pdbx_seq_one_letter_code
_entity_poly.pdbx_strand_id
1 'polypeptide(L)' 'MKSNKKAVTPDHDHGRGVIKDNALKAVVTSQLFTTRVTKAKKGKGSFSRKEKYKGHKEPYSKAA' A
#
# COMPACT_ATOMS: atom_id res chain seq x y z
N MET A 1 -25.52 -8.96 29.48
CA MET A 1 -24.38 -8.05 29.26
C MET A 1 -23.60 -8.59 28.08
N LYS A 2 -23.58 -7.91 26.92
CA LYS A 2 -22.87 -8.38 25.71
C LYS A 2 -21.41 -7.96 25.80
N SER A 3 -20.48 -8.91 25.76
CA SER A 3 -19.05 -8.64 25.79
C SER A 3 -18.58 -8.06 24.45
N ASN A 4 -17.96 -6.88 24.49
CA ASN A 4 -17.28 -6.32 23.32
C ASN A 4 -16.04 -7.17 23.01
N LYS A 5 -16.13 -8.03 21.99
CA LYS A 5 -14.95 -8.65 21.37
C LYS A 5 -14.06 -7.54 20.81
N LYS A 6 -12.89 -7.30 21.41
CA LYS A 6 -11.86 -6.48 20.78
C LYS A 6 -11.41 -7.20 19.50
N ALA A 7 -11.39 -6.48 18.38
CA ALA A 7 -10.87 -7.00 17.12
C ALA A 7 -9.41 -7.40 17.32
N VAL A 8 -9.08 -8.66 17.01
CA VAL A 8 -7.70 -9.16 17.04
C VAL A 8 -6.99 -8.53 15.84
N THR A 9 -6.18 -7.51 16.11
CA THR A 9 -5.22 -7.00 15.12
C THR A 9 -4.06 -7.99 15.07
N PRO A 10 -3.66 -8.49 13.89
CA PRO A 10 -2.48 -9.35 13.80
C PRO A 10 -1.24 -8.56 14.26
N ASP A 11 -0.43 -9.18 15.11
CA ASP A 11 0.83 -8.59 15.56
C ASP A 11 1.75 -8.39 14.35
N HIS A 12 2.22 -7.16 14.17
CA HIS A 12 3.13 -6.79 13.09
C HIS A 12 4.57 -6.70 13.60
N ASP A 13 5.45 -7.51 13.02
CA ASP A 13 6.88 -7.36 13.24
C ASP A 13 7.39 -6.12 12.51
N HIS A 14 7.74 -5.12 13.32
CA HIS A 14 8.21 -3.80 12.88
C HIS A 14 9.74 -3.74 12.77
N GLY A 15 10.47 -4.82 13.10
CA GLY A 15 11.92 -4.95 12.87
C GLY A 15 12.80 -4.00 13.68
N ARG A 16 12.29 -3.36 14.74
CA ARG A 16 13.05 -2.42 15.59
C ARG A 16 13.56 -3.05 16.89
N GLY A 17 13.32 -4.34 17.11
CA GLY A 17 13.64 -5.01 18.37
C GLY A 17 12.84 -4.46 19.55
N VAL A 18 13.41 -4.51 20.75
CA VAL A 18 12.74 -4.02 21.97
C VAL A 18 12.76 -2.48 21.99
N ILE A 19 11.58 -1.87 21.85
CA ILE A 19 11.42 -0.42 21.94
C ILE A 19 11.49 -0.01 23.42
N LYS A 20 12.48 0.80 23.79
CA LYS A 20 12.68 1.29 25.17
C LYS A 20 12.14 2.70 25.43
N ASP A 21 11.92 3.45 24.35
CA ASP A 21 11.46 4.84 24.39
C ASP A 21 10.03 4.90 23.83
N ASN A 22 9.77 5.67 22.77
CA ASN A 22 8.41 5.85 22.23
C ASN A 22 8.01 4.80 21.18
N ALA A 23 6.91 4.09 21.43
CA ALA A 23 6.35 3.09 20.53
C ALA A 23 5.88 3.67 19.18
N LEU A 24 5.16 4.79 19.19
CA LEU A 24 4.63 5.41 17.96
C LEU A 24 5.76 5.91 17.05
N LYS A 25 6.81 6.48 17.63
CA LYS A 25 8.00 6.93 16.88
C LYS A 25 8.69 5.76 16.18
N ALA A 26 8.84 4.63 16.87
CA ALA A 26 9.44 3.43 16.30
C ALA A 26 8.57 2.85 15.16
N VAL A 27 7.26 2.84 15.35
CA VAL A 27 6.31 2.34 14.36
C VAL A 27 6.22 3.24 13.13
N VAL A 28 6.11 4.57 13.29
CA VAL A 28 6.05 5.53 12.15
C VAL A 28 7.29 5.45 11.26
N THR A 29 8.45 5.11 11.82
CA THR A 29 9.69 4.96 11.07
C THR A 29 9.95 3.52 10.60
N SER A 30 9.05 2.58 10.87
CA SER A 30 9.14 1.19 10.41
C SER A 30 8.70 1.05 8.94
N GLN A 31 8.91 -0.14 8.37
CA GLN A 31 8.54 -0.45 6.97
C GLN A 31 7.03 -0.29 6.70
N LEU A 32 6.20 -0.45 7.72
CA LEU A 32 4.75 -0.33 7.61
C LEU A 32 4.31 1.05 7.10
N PHE A 33 4.96 2.11 7.57
CA PHE A 33 4.57 3.50 7.33
C PHE A 33 5.47 4.21 6.31
N THR A 34 5.85 3.50 5.25
CA THR A 34 6.63 4.07 4.15
C THR A 34 5.75 4.81 3.15
N THR A 35 6.28 5.91 2.60
CA THR A 35 5.62 6.66 1.53
C THR A 35 5.52 5.79 0.28
N ARG A 36 4.29 5.51 -0.16
CA ARG A 36 4.05 4.74 -1.38
C ARG A 36 3.89 5.68 -2.57
N VAL A 37 4.71 5.49 -3.59
CA VAL A 37 4.61 6.23 -4.85
C VAL A 37 3.80 5.40 -5.85
N THR A 38 2.70 5.96 -6.33
CA THR A 38 1.89 5.34 -7.39
C THR A 38 2.47 5.65 -8.76
N LYS A 39 2.46 4.68 -9.67
CA LYS A 39 2.84 4.92 -11.06
C LYS A 39 1.82 5.82 -11.75
N ALA A 40 2.27 6.92 -12.34
CA ALA A 40 1.42 7.82 -13.10
C ALA A 40 0.84 7.12 -14.34
N LYS A 41 -0.39 7.47 -14.72
CA LYS A 41 -1.06 6.92 -15.92
C LYS A 41 -0.55 7.57 -17.23
N LYS A 42 -0.05 8.81 -17.16
CA LYS A 42 0.47 9.58 -18.31
C LYS A 42 1.66 10.45 -17.87
N GLY A 43 2.58 10.74 -18.80
CA GLY A 43 3.73 11.62 -18.57
C GLY A 43 5.01 10.88 -18.16
N LYS A 44 5.85 11.52 -17.35
CA LYS A 44 7.15 10.96 -16.93
C LYS A 44 6.92 9.71 -16.06
N GLY A 45 7.61 8.62 -16.40
CA GLY A 45 7.53 7.37 -15.66
C GLY A 45 6.23 6.58 -15.86
N SER A 46 5.35 6.99 -16.78
CA SER A 46 4.12 6.24 -17.07
C SER A 46 4.30 5.10 -18.08
N PHE A 47 5.37 5.12 -18.88
CA PHE A 47 5.61 4.10 -19.90
C PHE A 47 5.69 2.69 -19.31
N SER A 48 4.99 1.72 -19.91
CA SER A 48 5.04 0.30 -19.58
C SER A 48 5.24 -0.50 -20.85
N ARG A 49 6.27 -1.36 -20.88
CA ARG A 49 6.57 -2.22 -22.05
C ARG A 49 5.46 -3.21 -22.37
N LYS A 50 4.72 -3.67 -21.35
CA LYS A 50 3.57 -4.57 -21.48
C LYS A 50 2.35 -3.84 -20.94
N GLU A 51 1.34 -3.68 -21.78
CA GLU A 51 0.04 -3.18 -21.37
C GLU A 51 -0.70 -4.24 -20.54
N LYS A 52 -1.69 -3.79 -19.75
CA LYS A 52 -2.47 -4.65 -18.86
C LYS A 52 -3.23 -5.74 -19.63
N TYR A 53 -3.71 -5.42 -20.84
CA TYR A 53 -4.42 -6.35 -21.71
C TYR A 53 -3.65 -6.49 -23.03
N LYS A 54 -3.08 -7.68 -23.29
CA LYS A 54 -2.50 -8.00 -24.59
C LYS A 54 -3.61 -8.41 -25.55
N GLY A 55 -3.79 -7.69 -26.66
CA GLY A 55 -4.67 -8.09 -27.76
C GLY A 55 -6.17 -7.82 -27.59
N HIS A 56 -6.64 -7.47 -26.40
CA HIS A 56 -8.02 -7.05 -26.17
C HIS A 56 -8.04 -5.56 -25.86
N LYS A 57 -8.50 -4.74 -26.83
CA LYS A 57 -8.83 -3.33 -26.57
C LYS A 57 -9.81 -3.28 -25.40
N GLU A 58 -9.57 -2.39 -24.44
CA GLU A 58 -10.52 -2.17 -23.36
C GLU A 58 -11.91 -1.78 -23.92
N PRO A 59 -13.02 -2.27 -23.34
CA PRO A 59 -14.38 -2.06 -23.85
C PRO A 59 -14.84 -0.59 -23.82
N TYR A 60 -14.06 0.32 -23.22
CA TYR A 60 -14.36 1.75 -23.13
C TYR A 60 -13.30 2.59 -23.83
N SER A 61 -13.02 2.31 -25.10
CA SER A 61 -12.43 3.33 -25.97
C SER A 61 -13.56 4.23 -26.45
N LYS A 62 -13.73 5.41 -25.81
CA LYS A 62 -14.51 6.48 -26.42
C LYS A 62 -13.75 6.92 -27.68
N ALA A 63 -14.26 6.52 -28.84
CA ALA A 63 -13.93 7.17 -30.09
C ALA A 63 -14.52 8.59 -30.06
N ALA A 64 -13.65 9.59 -30.24
CA ALA A 64 -13.96 10.92 -30.74
C ALA A 64 -12.75 11.37 -31.54
#